data_AF-A0A7X6PWP2-F1
#
_entry.id   AF-A0A7X6PWP2-F1
#
_cell.length_a   1.000
_cell.length_b   1.000
_cell.length_c   1.000
_cell.angle_alpha   90.00
_cell.angle_beta   90.00
_cell.angle_gamma   90.00
#
_symmetry.space_group_name_H-M   'P 1'
#
loop_
_entity.id
_entity.type
_entity.pdbx_description
1 polymer ?
#
loop_
_entity_poly.entity_id
_entity_poly.type
_entity_poly.pdbx_seq_one_letter_code
_entity_poly.pdbx_strand_id
1 'polypeptide(L)'
;IKIVDIKCPSSGEEAQNDLENLKRLNPGDELKFVIADEKDYESAVETLCMIPADKKGLIHVNFSPCFGRIEPQLLAAWILRDKLKVRLNMQLHKYIWPPDMRGV
;
A
#
# COMPACT_ATOMS: atom_id res chain seq x y z
N ILE A 1 14.07 7.40 -7.02
CA ILE A 1 13.08 6.61 -6.23
C ILE A 1 11.72 6.85 -6.87
N LYS A 2 11.12 5.80 -7.45
CA LYS A 2 9.74 5.81 -7.94
C LYS A 2 8.83 5.28 -6.83
N ILE A 3 7.61 5.82 -6.75
CA ILE A 3 6.56 5.29 -5.88
C ILE A 3 5.42 4.86 -6.80
N VAL A 4 5.12 3.56 -6.81
CA VAL A 4 4.00 3.00 -7.58
C VAL A 4 2.83 2.80 -6.62
N ASP A 5 1.73 3.47 -6.90
CA ASP A 5 0.48 3.36 -6.14
C ASP A 5 -0.36 2.24 -6.77
N ILE A 6 -0.51 1.12 -6.07
CA ILE A 6 -1.36 0.01 -6.49
C ILE A 6 -2.77 0.25 -5.96
N LYS A 7 -3.74 0.26 -6.87
CA LYS A 7 -5.16 0.47 -6.56
C LYS A 7 -5.78 -0.82 -6.03
N CYS A 8 -6.23 -0.78 -4.78
CA CYS A 8 -6.97 -1.88 -4.17
C CYS A 8 -8.45 -1.88 -4.60
N PRO A 9 -9.17 -3.01 -4.48
CA PRO A 9 -10.56 -3.14 -4.93
C PRO A 9 -11.52 -2.05 -4.45
N SER A 10 -11.41 -1.60 -3.20
CA SER A 10 -12.29 -0.57 -2.63
C SER A 10 -12.18 0.77 -3.33
N SER A 11 -11.08 1.02 -4.07
CA SER A 11 -10.89 2.26 -4.81
C SER A 11 -11.75 2.33 -6.08
N GLY A 12 -12.27 1.20 -6.57
CA GLY A 12 -12.99 1.11 -7.84
C GLY A 12 -12.11 1.26 -9.09
N GLU A 13 -10.79 1.33 -8.93
CA GLU A 13 -9.82 1.62 -10.00
C GLU A 13 -8.79 0.48 -10.17
N GLU A 14 -9.08 -0.70 -9.61
CA GLU A 14 -8.18 -1.87 -9.67
C GLU A 14 -7.82 -2.26 -11.12
N ALA A 15 -8.74 -2.06 -12.06
CA ALA A 15 -8.54 -2.32 -13.48
C ALA A 15 -7.54 -1.37 -14.15
N GLN A 16 -7.20 -0.25 -13.51
CA GLN A 16 -6.20 0.70 -14.00
C GLN A 16 -4.77 0.33 -13.60
N ASN A 17 -4.59 -0.73 -12.80
CA ASN A 17 -3.25 -1.19 -12.43
C ASN A 17 -2.54 -1.83 -13.62
N ASP A 18 -1.39 -1.26 -14.02
CA ASP A 18 -0.42 -1.97 -14.84
C ASP A 18 0.51 -2.80 -13.94
N LEU A 19 0.16 -4.07 -13.72
CA LEU A 19 0.94 -5.00 -12.88
C LEU A 19 2.31 -5.34 -13.47
N GLU A 20 2.56 -5.10 -14.77
CA GLU A 20 3.89 -5.27 -15.35
C GLU A 20 4.89 -4.27 -14.74
N ASN A 21 4.42 -3.19 -14.11
CA ASN A 21 5.27 -2.28 -13.36
C ASN A 21 6.04 -2.97 -12.22
N LEU A 22 5.54 -4.07 -11.65
CA LEU A 22 6.28 -4.85 -10.66
C LEU A 22 7.62 -5.37 -11.23
N LYS A 23 7.64 -5.72 -12.53
CA LYS A 23 8.84 -6.13 -13.26
C LYS A 23 9.75 -4.95 -13.65
N ARG A 24 9.32 -3.71 -13.45
CA ARG A 24 10.10 -2.48 -13.76
C ARG A 24 10.61 -1.74 -12.52
N LEU A 25 10.32 -2.25 -11.32
CA LEU A 25 10.86 -1.71 -10.07
C LEU A 25 12.38 -1.87 -9.97
N ASN A 26 13.06 -0.87 -9.43
CA ASN A 26 14.48 -0.88 -9.11
C ASN A 26 14.69 -0.91 -7.59
N PRO A 27 15.89 -1.29 -7.10
CA PRO A 27 16.22 -1.17 -5.68
C PRO A 27 15.98 0.25 -5.16
N GLY A 28 15.35 0.35 -3.98
CA GLY A 28 14.96 1.62 -3.36
C GLY A 28 13.66 2.24 -3.89
N ASP A 29 13.03 1.67 -4.93
CA ASP A 29 11.67 2.07 -5.30
C ASP A 29 10.65 1.58 -4.25
N GLU A 30 9.46 2.18 -4.28
CA GLU A 30 8.39 1.88 -3.33
C GLU A 30 7.11 1.43 -4.02
N LEU A 31 6.44 0.48 -3.39
CA LEU A 31 5.02 0.17 -3.63
C LEU A 31 4.20 0.76 -2.51
N LYS A 32 3.07 1.36 -2.86
CA LYS A 32 2.11 1.92 -1.92
C LYS A 32 0.73 1.32 -2.17
N PHE A 33 0.07 0.93 -1.08
CA PHE A 33 -1.30 0.46 -1.06
C PHE A 33 -2.09 1.30 -0.07
N VAL A 34 -3.24 1.82 -0.48
CA VAL A 34 -4.20 2.45 0.45
C VAL A 34 -5.30 1.43 0.73
N ILE A 35 -5.32 0.91 1.96
CA ILE A 35 -6.18 -0.21 2.39
C ILE A 35 -7.40 0.37 3.11
N ALA A 36 -8.61 0.07 2.62
CA ALA A 36 -9.86 0.51 3.26
C ALA A 36 -10.57 -0.58 4.06
N ASP A 37 -10.32 -1.86 3.75
CA ASP A 37 -10.98 -3.01 4.37
C ASP A 37 -10.10 -4.27 4.27
N GLU A 38 -10.64 -5.41 4.74
CA GLU A 38 -9.92 -6.70 4.73
C GLU A 38 -9.72 -7.24 3.31
N LYS A 39 -10.66 -6.98 2.38
CA LYS A 39 -10.54 -7.40 0.98
C LYS A 39 -9.38 -6.68 0.28
N ASP A 40 -9.22 -5.39 0.54
CA ASP A 40 -8.07 -4.63 0.08
C ASP A 40 -6.76 -5.19 0.61
N TYR A 41 -6.74 -5.54 1.90
CA TYR A 41 -5.56 -6.12 2.55
C TYR A 41 -5.18 -7.46 1.92
N GLU A 42 -6.14 -8.36 1.73
CA GLU A 42 -5.93 -9.65 1.07
C GLU A 42 -5.38 -9.47 -0.35
N SER A 43 -6.00 -8.59 -1.15
CA SER A 43 -5.56 -8.27 -2.50
C SER A 43 -4.13 -7.68 -2.53
N ALA A 44 -3.80 -6.83 -1.55
CA ALA A 44 -2.45 -6.29 -1.42
C ALA A 44 -1.44 -7.41 -1.13
N VAL A 45 -1.76 -8.33 -0.21
CA VAL A 45 -0.93 -9.51 0.10
C VAL A 45 -0.73 -10.41 -1.13
N GLU A 46 -1.79 -10.68 -1.89
CA GLU A 46 -1.69 -11.43 -3.15
C GLU A 46 -0.76 -10.74 -4.15
N THR A 47 -0.83 -9.42 -4.26
CA THR A 47 0.06 -8.63 -5.12
C THR A 47 1.52 -8.76 -4.68
N LEU A 48 1.82 -8.86 -3.39
CA LEU A 48 3.20 -9.08 -2.90
C LEU A 48 3.78 -10.41 -3.39
N CYS A 49 2.94 -11.43 -3.56
CA CYS A 49 3.36 -12.72 -4.10
C CYS A 49 3.81 -12.62 -5.56
N MET A 50 3.28 -11.64 -6.31
CA MET A 50 3.61 -11.39 -7.72
C MET A 50 4.92 -10.63 -7.94
N ILE A 51 5.50 -10.04 -6.88
CA ILE A 51 6.78 -9.32 -6.99
C ILE A 51 7.89 -10.30 -7.37
N PRO A 52 8.72 -10.00 -8.39
CA PRO A 52 9.85 -10.84 -8.77
C PRO A 52 10.80 -11.10 -7.59
N ALA A 53 11.27 -12.34 -7.44
CA ALA A 53 12.06 -12.78 -6.30
C ALA A 53 13.37 -11.99 -6.13
N ASP A 54 14.01 -11.62 -7.23
CA ASP A 54 15.23 -10.81 -7.29
C ASP A 54 15.01 -9.36 -6.79
N LYS A 55 13.76 -8.92 -6.67
CA LYS A 55 13.40 -7.59 -6.17
C LYS A 55 12.87 -7.60 -4.75
N LYS A 56 12.48 -8.77 -4.23
CA LYS A 56 11.96 -8.90 -2.87
C LYS A 56 13.03 -8.44 -1.88
N GLY A 57 12.67 -7.49 -1.02
CA GLY A 57 13.57 -6.92 -0.02
C GLY A 57 14.53 -5.84 -0.53
N LEU A 58 14.59 -5.59 -1.85
CA LEU A 58 15.32 -4.45 -2.42
C LEU A 58 14.42 -3.21 -2.57
N ILE A 59 13.11 -3.41 -2.62
CA ILE A 59 12.11 -2.36 -2.65
C ILE A 59 11.49 -2.16 -1.27
N HIS A 60 10.81 -1.04 -1.09
CA HIS A 60 9.97 -0.83 0.07
C HIS A 60 8.49 -1.01 -0.25
N VAL A 61 7.73 -1.55 0.71
CA VAL A 61 6.29 -1.74 0.58
C VAL A 61 5.61 -1.00 1.71
N ASN A 62 4.69 -0.10 1.36
CA ASN A 62 3.94 0.74 2.28
C ASN A 62 2.47 0.35 2.26
N PHE A 63 1.96 -0.08 3.40
CA PHE A 63 0.53 -0.24 3.63
C PHE A 63 0.03 0.98 4.39
N SER A 64 -0.90 1.71 3.78
CA SER A 64 -1.46 2.95 4.32
C SER A 64 -2.93 2.75 4.64
N PRO A 65 -3.39 3.05 5.86
CA PRO A 65 -4.82 2.99 6.16
C PRO A 65 -5.56 4.09 5.36
N CYS A 66 -6.69 3.73 4.77
CA CYS A 66 -7.60 4.69 4.20
C CYS A 66 -8.22 5.53 5.33
N PHE A 67 -7.94 6.83 5.31
CA PHE A 67 -8.31 7.74 6.39
C PHE A 67 -9.83 7.75 6.60
N GLY A 68 -10.27 7.60 7.85
CA GLY A 68 -11.69 7.56 8.22
C GLY A 68 -12.45 6.31 7.79
N ARG A 69 -11.78 5.32 7.18
CA ARG A 69 -12.38 4.04 6.75
C ARG A 69 -11.89 2.86 7.61
N ILE A 70 -10.59 2.80 7.87
CA ILE A 70 -10.00 1.77 8.72
C ILE A 70 -9.08 2.39 9.78
N GLU A 71 -9.15 1.86 10.99
CA GLU A 71 -8.27 2.26 12.07
C GLU A 71 -6.82 1.79 11.82
N PRO A 72 -5.81 2.65 11.99
CA PRO A 72 -4.41 2.27 11.81
C PRO A 72 -3.99 1.09 12.69
N GLN A 73 -4.57 1.00 13.89
CA GLN A 73 -4.33 -0.11 14.82
C GLN A 73 -4.78 -1.46 14.23
N LEU A 74 -5.91 -1.48 13.52
CA LEU A 74 -6.41 -2.71 12.91
C LEU A 74 -5.50 -3.17 11.77
N LEU A 75 -5.09 -2.25 10.90
CA LEU A 75 -4.14 -2.56 9.84
C LEU A 75 -2.78 -3.02 10.40
N ALA A 76 -2.30 -2.38 11.48
CA ALA A 76 -1.10 -2.83 12.19
C ALA A 76 -1.25 -4.27 12.71
N ALA A 77 -2.41 -4.60 13.30
CA ALA A 77 -2.69 -5.92 13.82
C ALA A 77 -2.69 -6.99 12.72
N TRP A 78 -3.24 -6.69 11.53
CA TRP A 78 -3.18 -7.60 10.38
C TRP A 78 -1.75 -7.82 9.90
N ILE A 79 -0.97 -6.75 9.74
CA ILE A 79 0.45 -6.84 9.34
C ILE A 79 1.25 -7.71 10.32
N LEU A 80 1.02 -7.53 11.62
CA LEU A 80 1.68 -8.31 12.68
C LEU A 80 1.22 -9.77 12.70
N ARG A 81 -0.10 -10.02 12.55
CA ARG A 81 -0.70 -11.36 12.47
C ARG A 81 -0.03 -12.19 11.38
N ASP A 82 0.13 -11.60 10.20
CA ASP A 82 0.62 -12.30 9.01
C ASP A 82 2.14 -12.17 8.83
N LYS A 83 2.81 -11.47 9.75
CA LYS A 83 4.27 -11.26 9.79
C LYS A 83 4.83 -10.71 8.47
N LEU A 84 4.09 -9.80 7.85
CA LEU A 84 4.47 -9.23 6.56
C LEU A 84 5.68 -8.30 6.71
N LYS A 85 6.65 -8.41 5.80
CA LYS A 85 7.78 -7.49 5.70
C LYS A 85 7.39 -6.21 4.95
N VAL A 86 6.48 -5.46 5.53
CA VAL A 86 5.95 -4.19 4.98
C VAL A 86 6.02 -3.09 6.04
N ARG A 87 5.85 -1.83 5.63
CA ARG A 87 5.77 -0.68 6.52
C ARG A 87 4.33 -0.23 6.65
N LEU A 88 3.86 -0.02 7.88
CA LEU A 88 2.68 0.79 8.10
C LEU A 88 3.04 2.25 7.85
N ASN A 89 2.45 2.87 6.84
CA ASN A 89 2.75 4.25 6.45
C ASN A 89 1.50 5.11 6.49
N MET A 90 1.43 6.02 7.45
CA MET A 90 0.27 6.90 7.65
C MET A 90 0.18 7.96 6.56
N GLN A 91 -1.04 8.28 6.13
CA GLN A 91 -1.28 9.46 5.30
C GLN A 91 -1.21 10.73 6.17
N LEU A 92 0.00 11.08 6.64
CA LEU A 92 0.23 12.10 7.67
C LEU A 92 -0.44 13.44 7.37
N HIS A 93 -0.53 13.83 6.10
CA HIS A 93 -1.18 15.07 5.69
C HIS A 93 -2.66 15.15 6.14
N LYS A 94 -3.36 14.00 6.24
CA LYS A 94 -4.74 13.93 6.74
C LYS A 94 -4.87 14.16 8.25
N TYR A 95 -3.76 14.10 8.99
CA TYR A 95 -3.69 14.34 10.44
C TYR A 95 -3.14 15.74 10.77
N ILE A 96 -2.27 16.27 9.91
CA ILE A 96 -1.64 17.59 10.10
C ILE A 96 -2.57 18.71 9.63
N TRP A 97 -3.26 18.53 8.50
CA TRP A 97 -4.19 19.49 7.93
C TRP A 97 -5.62 18.96 7.96
N PRO A 98 -6.63 19.84 7.81
CA PRO A 98 -8.01 19.38 7.58
C PRO A 98 -8.02 18.33 6.46
N PRO A 99 -8.70 17.18 6.65
CA PRO A 99 -8.56 16.03 5.74
C PRO A 99 -8.84 16.32 4.27
N ASP A 100 -9.73 17.27 3.99
CA ASP A 100 -10.15 17.64 2.63
C ASP A 100 -9.37 18.83 2.04
N MET A 101 -8.40 19.36 2.78
CA MET A 101 -7.53 20.44 2.32
C MET A 101 -6.65 19.93 1.17
N ARG A 102 -6.67 20.67 0.05
CA ARG A 102 -5.87 20.38 -1.14
C ARG A 102 -4.63 21.25 -1.19
N GLY A 103 -3.55 20.74 -1.77
CA GLY A 103 -2.29 21.48 -1.97
C GLY A 103 -1.38 21.52 -0.74
N VAL A 104 -1.41 20.47 0.09
CA VAL A 104 -0.63 20.30 1.31
C VAL A 104 0.29 19.08 1.24
#